data_AF-A0A8T2HXB9-F1
#
_entry.id   AF-A0A8T2HXB9-F1
#
_cell.length_a   1.000
_cell.length_b   1.000
_cell.length_c   1.000
_cell.angle_alpha   90.00
_cell.angle_beta   90.00
_cell.angle_gamma   90.00
#
_symmetry.space_group_name_H-M   'P 1'
#
loop_
_entity.id
_entity.type
_entity.pdbx_description
1 polymer ?
#
loop_
_entity_poly.entity_id
_entity_poly.type
_entity_poly.pdbx_seq_one_letter_code
_entity_poly.pdbx_strand_id
1 'polypeptide(L)'
;MVTNSRRVHARPNRMDRILAEATPTSSNGEERVGTKRTKVLRGARQKNGILVDLSRTQPYEAATIPLGVLDGRFCLSPERVQQLLQEHALTEDQLLTLLITSASKLARPPISSFHVGAVGLGASGALYVGVNLEFARLPLYNSVHAEQFLVVNALHHGEKGIQKLAISAAPCGHCRQFYSELACAETVKFSFQGGTYTLGQLLPLRFKPADLLPDPSTPLLLDQQNNRIVFTPEAQEIIKSLPTNSSLADAADAALEEARRSYAPYSHCPAGIAIVTQEEGPRVYSGGYIESAAYNPSMPPLQTAIIDAVIDGMPCYTGISDVVLVELRGGPVQHAPTTKVILEQIAPQARLMVLQADWEEGEAPDGTNGGTLS
;
A
#
# COMPACT_ATOMS: atom_id res chain seq x y z
N MET A 1 -30.03 59.73 28.56
CA MET A 1 -28.92 60.69 28.73
C MET A 1 -27.82 60.02 29.54
N VAL A 2 -26.56 60.24 29.12
CA VAL A 2 -25.29 59.88 29.78
C VAL A 2 -24.82 58.40 29.74
N THR A 3 -24.08 58.14 28.65
CA THR A 3 -22.86 57.34 28.46
C THR A 3 -22.18 56.65 29.67
N ASN A 4 -21.74 55.39 29.53
CA ASN A 4 -20.36 55.03 29.10
C ASN A 4 -20.18 53.49 29.04
N SER A 5 -19.78 52.95 27.90
CA SER A 5 -19.47 51.52 27.69
C SER A 5 -17.99 51.35 27.31
N ARG A 6 -17.23 50.57 28.09
CA ARG A 6 -15.84 50.22 27.79
C ARG A 6 -15.79 49.03 26.82
N ARG A 7 -15.26 49.27 25.62
CA ARG A 7 -14.85 48.24 24.64
C ARG A 7 -13.37 47.86 24.85
N VAL A 8 -13.12 46.56 24.78
CA VAL A 8 -11.81 45.91 24.75
C VAL A 8 -11.20 46.04 23.35
N HIS A 9 -9.87 46.23 23.28
CA HIS A 9 -9.09 46.51 22.09
C HIS A 9 -9.00 45.34 21.10
N ALA A 10 -9.24 45.63 19.82
CA ALA A 10 -8.81 44.87 18.66
C ALA A 10 -7.54 45.49 18.05
N ARG A 11 -6.58 44.67 17.61
CA ARG A 11 -5.47 45.10 16.74
C ARG A 11 -5.63 44.44 15.36
N PRO A 12 -5.60 45.18 14.24
CA PRO A 12 -5.55 44.63 12.90
C PRO A 12 -4.18 44.76 12.20
N ASN A 13 -3.99 43.85 11.25
CA ASN A 13 -3.16 43.80 10.03
C ASN A 13 -2.08 44.85 9.75
N ARG A 14 -0.94 44.35 9.24
CA ARG A 14 0.08 45.13 8.53
C ARG A 14 0.36 44.50 7.17
N MET A 15 -0.32 45.00 6.14
CA MET A 15 0.09 44.95 4.75
C MET A 15 0.16 46.41 4.25
N ASP A 16 1.14 46.66 3.39
CA ASP A 16 1.35 47.84 2.53
C ASP A 16 2.26 49.00 2.96
N ARG A 17 2.99 49.45 1.92
CA ARG A 17 4.01 50.51 1.73
C ARG A 17 5.45 49.95 1.78
N ILE A 18 6.26 50.03 0.71
CA ILE A 18 6.49 51.15 -0.23
C ILE A 18 6.89 50.63 -1.64
N LEU A 19 6.41 51.33 -2.68
CA LEU A 19 6.69 51.23 -4.13
C LEU A 19 7.73 52.28 -4.58
N ALA A 20 8.21 52.11 -5.84
CA ALA A 20 8.96 53.05 -6.74
C ALA A 20 10.50 52.88 -6.68
N GLU A 21 11.30 52.76 -7.74
CA GLU A 21 11.26 52.94 -9.22
C GLU A 21 12.43 52.07 -9.78
N ALA A 22 12.40 51.43 -10.96
CA ALA A 22 12.71 52.03 -12.26
C ALA A 22 12.64 50.94 -13.38
N THR A 23 12.24 51.32 -14.58
CA THR A 23 12.26 50.50 -15.82
C THR A 23 13.28 51.09 -16.84
N PRO A 24 13.41 50.59 -18.09
CA PRO A 24 14.61 49.88 -18.56
C PRO A 24 15.37 50.67 -19.66
N THR A 25 16.58 50.24 -20.01
CA THR A 25 17.21 50.68 -21.27
C THR A 25 17.76 49.49 -22.07
N SER A 26 17.40 49.49 -23.34
CA SER A 26 17.85 48.61 -24.41
C SER A 26 19.13 49.15 -25.06
N SER A 27 20.04 48.26 -25.48
CA SER A 27 20.86 48.50 -26.67
C SER A 27 21.44 47.19 -27.23
N ASN A 28 21.29 47.05 -28.55
CA ASN A 28 21.81 46.01 -29.44
C ASN A 28 23.33 45.82 -29.38
N GLY A 29 23.80 44.62 -29.73
CA GLY A 29 25.18 44.34 -30.11
C GLY A 29 25.39 42.88 -30.49
N GLU A 30 25.47 42.60 -31.79
CA GLU A 30 25.78 41.31 -32.40
C GLU A 30 27.25 40.87 -32.21
N GLU A 31 27.44 39.54 -32.35
CA GLU A 31 28.63 38.84 -32.85
C GLU A 31 29.93 38.76 -32.01
N ARG A 32 30.30 37.53 -31.56
CA ARG A 32 31.37 36.72 -32.17
C ARG A 32 31.68 35.40 -31.44
N VAL A 33 31.92 34.40 -32.28
CA VAL A 33 32.42 33.04 -32.02
C VAL A 33 33.77 33.05 -31.30
N GLY A 34 33.98 32.11 -30.36
CA GLY A 34 35.27 31.90 -29.71
C GLY A 34 35.35 30.62 -28.87
N THR A 35 35.57 29.49 -29.53
CA THR A 35 35.95 28.20 -28.91
C THR A 35 37.22 28.32 -28.06
N LYS A 36 37.15 28.09 -26.75
CA LYS A 36 38.34 27.90 -25.90
C LYS A 36 38.56 26.41 -25.63
N ARG A 37 39.62 25.88 -26.26
CA ARG A 37 40.21 24.56 -26.02
C ARG A 37 40.81 24.51 -24.61
N THR A 38 40.39 23.54 -23.81
CA THR A 38 41.04 23.20 -22.53
C THR A 38 42.32 22.40 -22.82
N LYS A 39 43.47 22.91 -22.36
CA LYS A 39 44.77 22.23 -22.43
C LYS A 39 44.77 21.02 -21.48
N VAL A 40 44.99 19.83 -22.04
CA VAL A 40 45.29 18.61 -21.28
C VAL A 40 46.79 18.63 -20.91
N LEU A 41 47.08 18.69 -19.62
CA LEU A 41 48.41 18.44 -19.07
C LEU A 41 48.63 16.91 -18.96
N ARG A 42 49.66 16.40 -19.64
CA ARG A 42 50.20 15.04 -19.44
C ARG A 42 51.23 15.08 -18.32
N GLY A 43 51.07 14.22 -17.32
CA GLY A 43 52.07 13.91 -16.29
C GLY A 43 51.74 12.55 -15.67
N ALA A 44 52.67 11.60 -15.79
CA ALA A 44 52.47 10.17 -15.58
C ALA A 44 52.68 9.70 -14.13
N ARG A 45 51.91 8.70 -13.68
CA ARG A 45 52.41 7.38 -13.20
C ARG A 45 51.26 6.44 -12.78
N GLN A 46 51.24 5.25 -13.38
CA GLN A 46 50.31 4.13 -13.14
C GLN A 46 50.43 3.54 -11.73
N LYS A 47 49.33 2.95 -11.25
CA LYS A 47 49.30 1.57 -10.74
C LYS A 47 47.86 1.01 -10.72
N ASN A 48 47.70 -0.11 -11.44
CA ASN A 48 46.56 -1.05 -11.47
C ASN A 48 45.21 -0.54 -12.01
N GLY A 49 45.17 -0.22 -13.31
CA GLY A 49 43.91 -0.18 -14.05
C GLY A 49 43.60 -1.56 -14.62
N ILE A 50 42.50 -2.18 -14.19
CA ILE A 50 41.91 -3.32 -14.90
C ILE A 50 41.38 -2.78 -16.22
N LEU A 51 41.98 -3.17 -17.34
CA LEU A 51 41.43 -2.95 -18.68
C LEU A 51 40.20 -3.84 -18.82
N VAL A 52 39.01 -3.28 -18.60
CA VAL A 52 37.75 -3.93 -18.91
C VAL A 52 37.53 -3.79 -20.42
N ASP A 53 37.50 -4.92 -21.11
CA ASP A 53 37.13 -4.98 -22.52
C ASP A 53 35.63 -4.67 -22.68
N LEU A 54 35.33 -3.42 -23.06
CA LEU A 54 33.97 -2.95 -23.35
C LEU A 54 33.45 -3.43 -24.72
N SER A 55 34.24 -4.17 -25.51
CA SER A 55 33.86 -4.64 -26.85
C SER A 55 33.21 -6.03 -26.85
N ARG A 56 33.09 -6.68 -25.69
CA ARG A 56 32.33 -7.93 -25.51
C ARG A 56 30.98 -7.70 -24.84
N THR A 57 30.16 -6.82 -25.40
CA THR A 57 28.72 -7.08 -25.37
C THR A 57 28.42 -8.03 -26.52
N GLN A 58 28.41 -9.35 -26.27
CA GLN A 58 27.57 -10.19 -27.09
C GLN A 58 26.16 -9.56 -27.03
N PRO A 59 25.46 -9.38 -28.16
CA PRO A 59 24.07 -8.97 -28.10
C PRO A 59 23.34 -10.08 -27.35
N TYR A 60 23.07 -9.86 -26.06
CA TYR A 60 22.06 -10.63 -25.36
C TYR A 60 20.78 -10.30 -26.10
N GLU A 61 20.26 -11.25 -26.87
CA GLU A 61 18.88 -11.17 -27.34
C GLU A 61 18.06 -10.94 -26.08
N ALA A 62 17.57 -9.71 -25.90
CA ALA A 62 16.78 -9.35 -24.75
C ALA A 62 15.61 -10.33 -24.75
N ALA A 63 15.60 -11.28 -23.81
CA ALA A 63 14.58 -12.29 -23.76
C ALA A 63 13.22 -11.58 -23.67
N THR A 64 12.46 -11.65 -24.76
CA THR A 64 11.17 -10.99 -24.88
C THR A 64 10.08 -11.98 -24.53
N ILE A 65 9.33 -11.67 -23.47
CA ILE A 65 8.07 -12.33 -23.16
C ILE A 65 6.98 -11.67 -24.02
N PRO A 66 5.98 -12.43 -24.51
CA PRO A 66 4.84 -11.84 -25.22
C PRO A 66 4.20 -10.68 -24.45
N LEU A 67 3.88 -9.61 -25.17
CA LEU A 67 3.01 -8.55 -24.66
C LEU A 67 1.69 -9.19 -24.22
N GLY A 68 1.29 -8.97 -22.97
CA GLY A 68 0.03 -9.49 -22.43
C GLY A 68 0.14 -10.74 -21.54
N VAL A 69 1.30 -11.12 -21.02
CA VAL A 69 1.38 -12.24 -20.05
C VAL A 69 0.53 -12.01 -18.80
N LEU A 70 0.45 -10.77 -18.31
CA LEU A 70 -0.46 -10.43 -17.23
C LEU A 70 -1.90 -10.29 -17.72
N ASP A 71 -2.14 -9.67 -18.88
CA ASP A 71 -3.49 -9.47 -19.45
C ASP A 71 -4.51 -8.92 -18.42
N GLY A 72 -4.08 -7.94 -17.61
CA GLY A 72 -4.89 -7.39 -16.51
C GLY A 72 -4.91 -8.23 -15.23
N ARG A 73 -4.36 -9.45 -15.22
CA ARG A 73 -4.28 -10.30 -14.02
C ARG A 73 -3.24 -9.79 -13.04
N PHE A 74 -3.57 -9.95 -11.76
CA PHE A 74 -2.70 -9.60 -10.64
C PHE A 74 -1.97 -10.79 -10.01
N CYS A 75 -2.22 -12.01 -10.48
CA CYS A 75 -1.59 -13.23 -9.96
C CYS A 75 -1.32 -14.21 -11.10
N LEU A 76 -0.22 -14.97 -11.00
CA LEU A 76 0.07 -16.13 -11.84
C LEU A 76 0.34 -17.34 -10.94
N SER A 77 -0.24 -18.49 -11.29
CA SER A 77 -0.03 -19.74 -10.55
C SER A 77 1.43 -20.21 -10.66
N PRO A 78 1.93 -21.02 -9.70
CA PRO A 78 3.28 -21.58 -9.77
C PRO A 78 3.55 -22.34 -11.07
N GLU A 79 2.58 -23.09 -11.58
CA GLU A 79 2.70 -23.85 -12.83
C GLU A 79 2.90 -22.91 -14.02
N ARG A 80 2.13 -21.81 -14.07
CA ARG A 80 2.26 -20.82 -15.14
C ARG A 80 3.59 -20.08 -15.06
N VAL A 81 4.05 -19.76 -13.85
CA VAL A 81 5.38 -19.16 -13.63
C VAL A 81 6.47 -20.11 -14.15
N GLN A 82 6.45 -21.38 -13.75
CA GLN A 82 7.42 -22.38 -14.22
C GLN A 82 7.40 -22.57 -15.74
N GLN A 83 6.20 -22.60 -16.34
CA GLN A 83 6.05 -22.67 -17.78
C GLN A 83 6.72 -21.48 -18.48
N LEU A 84 6.48 -20.25 -18.01
CA LEU A 84 7.09 -19.04 -18.59
C LEU A 84 8.62 -19.03 -18.46
N LEU A 85 9.15 -19.49 -17.32
CA LEU A 85 10.60 -19.60 -17.11
C LEU A 85 11.23 -20.58 -18.12
N GLN A 86 10.58 -21.72 -18.36
CA GLN A 86 11.07 -22.75 -19.29
C GLN A 86 10.92 -22.33 -20.76
N GLU A 87 9.73 -21.85 -21.15
CA GLU A 87 9.42 -21.45 -22.54
C GLU A 87 10.36 -20.36 -23.05
N HIS A 88 10.79 -19.45 -22.17
CA HIS A 88 11.62 -18.31 -22.52
C HIS A 88 13.05 -18.40 -22.00
N ALA A 89 13.44 -19.52 -21.39
CA ALA A 89 14.76 -19.75 -20.79
C ALA A 89 15.20 -18.61 -19.85
N LEU A 90 14.28 -18.14 -19.00
CA LEU A 90 14.48 -17.02 -18.09
C LEU A 90 14.85 -17.48 -16.69
N THR A 91 15.60 -16.65 -15.97
CA THR A 91 15.64 -16.72 -14.50
C THR A 91 14.41 -16.03 -13.90
N GLU A 92 14.11 -16.33 -12.63
CA GLU A 92 13.04 -15.64 -11.87
C GLU A 92 13.24 -14.12 -11.89
N ASP A 93 14.45 -13.65 -11.61
CA ASP A 93 14.73 -12.21 -11.53
C ASP A 93 14.50 -11.51 -12.88
N GLN A 94 14.81 -12.20 -13.98
CA GLN A 94 14.53 -11.71 -15.33
C GLN A 94 13.04 -11.67 -15.61
N LEU A 95 12.30 -12.74 -15.27
CA LEU A 95 10.84 -12.78 -15.43
C LEU A 95 10.17 -11.64 -14.65
N LEU A 96 10.50 -11.45 -13.37
CA LEU A 96 9.94 -10.38 -12.54
C LEU A 96 10.22 -9.01 -13.16
N THR A 97 11.47 -8.76 -13.57
CA THR A 97 11.89 -7.48 -14.18
C THR A 97 11.15 -7.18 -15.48
N LEU A 98 10.97 -8.19 -16.33
CA LEU A 98 10.26 -8.05 -17.61
C LEU A 98 8.77 -7.73 -17.43
N LEU A 99 8.16 -8.16 -16.32
CA LEU A 99 6.74 -7.93 -16.03
C LEU A 99 6.44 -6.57 -15.39
N ILE A 100 7.43 -5.87 -14.83
CA ILE A 100 7.26 -4.56 -14.15
C ILE A 100 6.52 -3.54 -15.02
N THR A 101 6.90 -3.43 -16.30
CA THR A 101 6.31 -2.42 -17.20
C THR A 101 4.83 -2.71 -17.46
N SER A 102 4.46 -3.98 -17.57
CA SER A 102 3.07 -4.40 -17.73
C SER A 102 2.28 -4.19 -16.43
N ALA A 103 2.87 -4.53 -15.28
CA ALA A 103 2.27 -4.29 -13.97
C ALA A 103 1.97 -2.79 -13.74
N SER A 104 2.93 -1.91 -14.06
CA SER A 104 2.79 -0.47 -13.83
C SER A 104 1.59 0.14 -14.58
N LYS A 105 1.16 -0.46 -15.71
CA LYS A 105 -0.02 -0.01 -16.47
C LYS A 105 -1.34 -0.24 -15.73
N LEU A 106 -1.37 -1.08 -14.70
CA LEU A 106 -2.55 -1.37 -13.89
C LEU A 106 -2.71 -0.38 -12.72
N ALA A 107 -1.74 0.50 -12.50
CA ALA A 107 -1.78 1.51 -11.43
C ALA A 107 -2.91 2.52 -11.64
N ARG A 108 -3.38 3.10 -10.52
CA ARG A 108 -4.40 4.17 -10.51
C ARG A 108 -3.89 5.40 -9.77
N PRO A 109 -3.01 6.22 -10.38
CA PRO A 109 -2.43 7.39 -9.73
C PRO A 109 -2.98 8.74 -10.24
N PRO A 110 -4.26 9.08 -9.99
CA PRO A 110 -4.85 10.33 -10.47
C PRO A 110 -4.20 11.61 -9.90
N ILE A 111 -3.37 11.53 -8.86
CA ILE A 111 -2.72 12.68 -8.23
C ILE A 111 -1.33 12.90 -8.83
N SER A 112 -0.48 11.87 -8.80
CA SER A 112 0.92 11.98 -9.21
C SER A 112 1.13 11.74 -10.71
N SER A 113 0.20 11.03 -11.37
CA SER A 113 0.40 10.44 -12.69
C SER A 113 1.63 9.51 -12.78
N PHE A 114 2.19 9.11 -11.64
CA PHE A 114 3.39 8.29 -11.55
C PHE A 114 2.99 6.83 -11.32
N HIS A 115 3.20 6.02 -12.36
CA HIS A 115 2.75 4.63 -12.41
C HIS A 115 3.83 3.71 -11.87
N VAL A 116 3.56 3.09 -10.73
CA VAL A 116 4.48 2.16 -10.05
C VAL A 116 3.92 0.75 -10.12
N GLY A 117 4.75 -0.18 -10.57
CA GLY A 117 4.46 -1.60 -10.58
C GLY A 117 5.50 -2.35 -9.75
N ALA A 118 5.04 -3.32 -8.97
CA ALA A 118 5.85 -4.30 -8.27
C ALA A 118 5.40 -5.70 -8.70
N VAL A 119 6.36 -6.61 -8.85
CA VAL A 119 6.09 -8.01 -9.20
C VAL A 119 6.92 -8.89 -8.27
N GLY A 120 6.27 -9.77 -7.50
CA GLY A 120 6.91 -10.55 -6.45
C GLY A 120 6.67 -12.04 -6.62
N LEU A 121 7.66 -12.83 -6.23
CA LEU A 121 7.58 -14.28 -6.13
C LEU A 121 7.30 -14.66 -4.68
N GLY A 122 6.17 -15.34 -4.46
CA GLY A 122 5.78 -15.89 -3.17
C GLY A 122 6.56 -17.16 -2.80
N ALA A 123 6.46 -17.57 -1.55
CA ALA A 123 7.09 -18.79 -1.05
C ALA A 123 6.53 -20.05 -1.74
N SER A 124 5.28 -20.01 -2.17
CA SER A 124 4.63 -21.07 -2.95
C SER A 124 5.16 -21.22 -4.39
N GLY A 125 5.92 -20.24 -4.89
CA GLY A 125 6.29 -20.12 -6.31
C GLY A 125 5.25 -19.40 -7.18
N ALA A 126 4.13 -18.97 -6.60
CA ALA A 126 3.17 -18.08 -7.27
C ALA A 126 3.76 -16.66 -7.42
N LEU A 127 3.28 -15.93 -8.41
CA LEU A 127 3.70 -14.56 -8.67
C LEU A 127 2.55 -13.59 -8.43
N TYR A 128 2.83 -12.53 -7.68
CA TYR A 128 1.87 -11.50 -7.30
C TYR A 128 2.28 -10.14 -7.85
N VAL A 129 1.31 -9.40 -8.38
CA VAL A 129 1.48 -8.05 -8.89
C VAL A 129 0.96 -7.05 -7.87
N GLY A 130 1.70 -5.97 -7.69
CA GLY A 130 1.25 -4.81 -6.92
C GLY A 130 1.37 -3.51 -7.72
N VAL A 131 0.45 -2.60 -7.45
CA VAL A 131 0.41 -1.28 -8.09
C VAL A 131 0.03 -0.20 -7.10
N ASN A 132 0.41 1.04 -7.37
CA ASN A 132 -0.02 2.15 -6.54
C ASN A 132 -1.47 2.58 -6.86
N LEU A 133 -2.22 2.88 -5.81
CA LEU A 133 -3.56 3.44 -5.85
C LEU A 133 -3.56 4.78 -5.10
N GLU A 134 -4.08 5.82 -5.74
CA GLU A 134 -4.20 7.14 -5.13
C GLU A 134 -5.65 7.59 -5.16
N PHE A 135 -6.10 8.23 -4.08
CA PHE A 135 -7.48 8.65 -3.93
C PHE A 135 -7.56 10.18 -3.89
N ALA A 136 -8.07 10.77 -4.97
CA ALA A 136 -8.17 12.22 -5.10
C ALA A 136 -9.06 12.81 -4.00
N ARG A 137 -8.71 14.03 -3.53
CA ARG A 137 -9.42 14.77 -2.47
C ARG A 137 -9.42 14.12 -1.09
N LEU A 138 -8.58 13.11 -0.87
CA LEU A 138 -8.29 12.57 0.44
C LEU A 138 -6.84 12.89 0.85
N PRO A 139 -6.56 12.95 2.16
CA PRO A 139 -5.18 13.05 2.64
C PRO A 139 -4.29 11.94 2.08
N LEU A 140 -3.02 12.26 1.80
CA LEU A 140 -2.10 11.35 1.10
C LEU A 140 -1.85 10.02 1.82
N TYR A 141 -2.01 9.98 3.13
CA TYR A 141 -1.86 8.74 3.93
C TYR A 141 -2.90 7.67 3.60
N ASN A 142 -3.94 7.98 2.81
CA ASN A 142 -4.91 7.00 2.32
C ASN A 142 -4.41 6.22 1.10
N SER A 143 -3.32 6.66 0.46
CA SER A 143 -2.79 6.05 -0.76
C SER A 143 -2.21 4.67 -0.47
N VAL A 144 -2.29 3.77 -1.45
CA VAL A 144 -1.68 2.43 -1.40
C VAL A 144 -0.46 2.44 -2.30
N HIS A 145 0.67 1.97 -1.79
CA HIS A 145 1.89 1.83 -2.58
C HIS A 145 1.95 0.45 -3.25
N ALA A 146 2.68 0.33 -4.37
CA ALA A 146 2.75 -0.91 -5.13
C ALA A 146 3.27 -2.10 -4.31
N GLU A 147 4.22 -1.85 -3.41
CA GLU A 147 4.81 -2.85 -2.53
C GLU A 147 3.81 -3.30 -1.45
N GLN A 148 3.01 -2.37 -0.90
CA GLN A 148 1.96 -2.73 0.04
C GLN A 148 0.85 -3.52 -0.65
N PHE A 149 0.42 -3.08 -1.84
CA PHE A 149 -0.54 -3.80 -2.67
C PHE A 149 -0.08 -5.24 -2.90
N LEU A 150 1.18 -5.44 -3.28
CA LEU A 150 1.73 -6.76 -3.56
C LEU A 150 1.62 -7.69 -2.36
N VAL A 151 1.97 -7.22 -1.16
CA VAL A 151 1.85 -8.02 0.08
C VAL A 151 0.41 -8.35 0.38
N VAL A 152 -0.52 -7.40 0.22
CA VAL A 152 -1.95 -7.63 0.45
C VAL A 152 -2.53 -8.58 -0.59
N ASN A 153 -2.13 -8.47 -1.86
CA ASN A 153 -2.50 -9.42 -2.91
C ASN A 153 -2.04 -10.84 -2.56
N ALA A 154 -0.79 -10.99 -2.13
CA ALA A 154 -0.27 -12.27 -1.68
C ALA A 154 -1.05 -12.81 -0.47
N LEU A 155 -1.38 -11.95 0.51
CA LEU A 155 -2.19 -12.29 1.68
C LEU A 155 -3.59 -12.80 1.29
N HIS A 156 -4.28 -12.13 0.37
CA HIS A 156 -5.59 -12.54 -0.16
C HIS A 156 -5.57 -13.91 -0.83
N HIS A 157 -4.44 -14.29 -1.41
CA HIS A 157 -4.21 -15.62 -1.98
C HIS A 157 -3.63 -16.63 -0.97
N GLY A 158 -3.55 -16.29 0.31
CA GLY A 158 -3.09 -17.18 1.38
C GLY A 158 -1.58 -17.42 1.42
N GLU A 159 -0.79 -16.61 0.72
CA GLU A 159 0.67 -16.73 0.67
C GLU A 159 1.30 -16.50 2.05
N LYS A 160 2.38 -17.24 2.34
CA LYS A 160 3.04 -17.25 3.67
C LYS A 160 4.38 -16.55 3.69
N GLY A 161 4.86 -16.08 2.55
CA GLY A 161 6.10 -15.32 2.49
C GLY A 161 6.38 -14.80 1.09
N ILE A 162 7.21 -13.77 1.02
CA ILE A 162 7.70 -13.19 -0.23
C ILE A 162 9.19 -13.48 -0.32
N GLN A 163 9.63 -14.18 -1.37
CA GLN A 163 11.03 -14.51 -1.56
C GLN A 163 11.81 -13.32 -2.15
N LYS A 164 11.20 -12.67 -3.14
CA LYS A 164 11.81 -11.58 -3.90
C LYS A 164 10.76 -10.77 -4.63
N LEU A 165 11.08 -9.52 -4.93
CA LEU A 165 10.25 -8.66 -5.76
C LEU A 165 11.09 -7.73 -6.61
N ALA A 166 10.58 -7.40 -7.79
CA ALA A 166 11.13 -6.41 -8.68
C ALA A 166 10.17 -5.21 -8.77
N ILE A 167 10.70 -3.98 -8.70
CA ILE A 167 9.90 -2.74 -8.56
C ILE A 167 10.36 -1.72 -9.59
N SER A 168 9.42 -0.98 -10.20
CA SER A 168 9.75 0.05 -11.20
C SER A 168 10.54 1.23 -10.64
N ALA A 169 10.45 1.48 -9.33
CA ALA A 169 11.14 2.54 -8.61
C ALA A 169 11.71 2.02 -7.28
N ALA A 170 12.69 2.73 -6.72
CA ALA A 170 13.23 2.39 -5.41
C ALA A 170 12.14 2.47 -4.33
N PRO A 171 11.99 1.47 -3.44
CA PRO A 171 10.96 1.49 -2.42
C PRO A 171 11.20 2.62 -1.43
N CYS A 172 10.16 3.34 -1.08
CA CYS A 172 10.24 4.45 -0.12
C CYS A 172 10.38 3.94 1.33
N GLY A 173 10.71 4.84 2.27
CA GLY A 173 10.85 4.49 3.69
C GLY A 173 9.61 3.85 4.31
N HIS A 174 8.41 4.30 3.90
CA HIS A 174 7.13 3.73 4.33
C HIS A 174 6.98 2.26 3.94
N CYS A 175 7.26 1.91 2.68
CA CYS A 175 7.20 0.52 2.21
C CYS A 175 8.28 -0.35 2.82
N ARG A 176 9.50 0.18 2.99
CA ARG A 176 10.57 -0.53 3.70
C ARG A 176 10.13 -0.89 5.12
N GLN A 177 9.52 0.07 5.82
CA GLN A 177 9.04 -0.14 7.18
C GLN A 177 7.84 -1.11 7.22
N PHE A 178 6.92 -1.05 6.25
CA PHE A 178 5.82 -2.02 6.13
C PHE A 178 6.34 -3.46 5.93
N TYR A 179 7.40 -3.64 5.16
CA TYR A 179 8.02 -4.96 4.99
C TYR A 179 8.77 -5.45 6.24
N SER A 180 9.05 -4.59 7.23
CA SER A 180 9.62 -5.02 8.51
C SER A 180 8.65 -5.89 9.33
N GLU A 181 7.35 -5.86 9.00
CA GLU A 181 6.31 -6.65 9.66
C GLU A 181 6.30 -8.12 9.23
N LEU A 182 6.97 -8.47 8.13
CA LEU A 182 6.93 -9.81 7.55
C LEU A 182 7.86 -10.77 8.29
N ALA A 183 7.45 -12.03 8.48
CA ALA A 183 8.36 -13.09 8.95
C ALA A 183 9.60 -13.27 8.05
N CYS A 184 9.42 -13.04 6.74
CA CYS A 184 10.49 -13.11 5.74
C CYS A 184 11.30 -11.80 5.57
N ALA A 185 11.14 -10.81 6.45
CA ALA A 185 11.74 -9.48 6.31
C ALA A 185 13.27 -9.47 6.23
N GLU A 186 13.96 -10.50 6.74
CA GLU A 186 15.43 -10.62 6.67
C GLU A 186 15.92 -11.27 5.36
N THR A 187 15.08 -12.08 4.72
CA THR A 187 15.47 -12.91 3.56
C THR A 187 15.00 -12.35 2.23
N VAL A 188 13.88 -11.62 2.22
CA VAL A 188 13.29 -11.04 1.01
C VAL A 188 14.27 -10.13 0.26
N LYS A 189 14.30 -10.26 -1.08
CA LYS A 189 15.17 -9.49 -1.98
C LYS A 189 14.38 -8.48 -2.81
N PHE A 190 14.88 -7.24 -2.88
CA PHE A 190 14.30 -6.15 -3.66
C PHE A 190 15.17 -5.86 -4.86
N SER A 191 14.61 -5.95 -6.06
CA SER A 191 15.30 -5.65 -7.32
C SER A 191 14.72 -4.39 -7.95
N PHE A 192 15.56 -3.36 -8.12
CA PHE A 192 15.18 -2.11 -8.79
C PHE A 192 16.43 -1.42 -9.31
N GLN A 193 16.30 -0.60 -10.35
CA GLN A 193 17.42 0.17 -10.93
C GLN A 193 18.67 -0.68 -11.26
N GLY A 194 18.47 -1.95 -11.63
CA GLY A 194 19.54 -2.89 -11.97
C GLY A 194 20.32 -3.49 -10.79
N GLY A 195 19.96 -3.15 -9.55
CA GLY A 195 20.54 -3.72 -8.33
C GLY A 195 19.56 -4.64 -7.59
N THR A 196 20.11 -5.52 -6.76
CA THR A 196 19.35 -6.37 -5.83
C THR A 196 19.81 -6.12 -4.40
N TYR A 197 18.85 -5.91 -3.50
CA TYR A 197 19.09 -5.45 -2.13
C TYR A 197 18.32 -6.29 -1.12
N THR A 198 18.85 -6.43 0.09
CA THR A 198 18.07 -6.90 1.25
C THR A 198 17.37 -5.75 1.93
N LEU A 199 16.34 -6.04 2.73
CA LEU A 199 15.70 -4.99 3.53
C LEU A 199 16.70 -4.31 4.49
N GLY A 200 17.61 -5.06 5.10
CA GLY A 200 18.64 -4.49 5.98
C GLY A 200 19.61 -3.52 5.28
N GLN A 201 19.86 -3.70 3.98
CA GLN A 201 20.62 -2.72 3.18
C GLN A 201 19.82 -1.46 2.87
N LEU A 202 18.50 -1.61 2.69
CA LEU A 202 17.59 -0.50 2.39
C LEU A 202 17.15 0.28 3.65
N LEU A 203 17.10 -0.38 4.79
CA LEU A 203 16.65 0.17 6.07
C LEU A 203 17.58 -0.37 7.19
N PRO A 204 18.80 0.15 7.28
CA PRO A 204 19.74 -0.25 8.33
C PRO A 204 19.24 0.18 9.71
N LEU A 205 19.51 -0.64 10.73
CA LEU A 205 19.08 -0.39 12.13
C LEU A 205 17.57 -0.13 12.25
N ARG A 206 16.76 -0.84 11.45
CA ARG A 206 15.31 -0.67 11.41
C ARG A 206 14.64 -0.94 12.75
N PHE A 207 13.58 -0.18 13.02
CA PHE A 207 12.59 -0.50 14.04
C PHE A 207 11.71 -1.65 13.54
N LYS A 208 11.51 -2.69 14.36
CA LYS A 208 10.90 -3.96 13.96
C LYS A 208 9.89 -4.45 15.02
N PRO A 209 9.04 -5.44 14.68
CA PRO A 209 8.07 -5.99 15.63
C PRO A 209 8.68 -6.38 16.98
N ALA A 210 9.87 -7.00 16.98
CA ALA A 210 10.58 -7.42 18.20
C ALA A 210 10.99 -6.27 19.15
N ASP A 211 10.89 -5.01 18.72
CA ASP A 211 11.15 -3.86 19.60
C ASP A 211 9.91 -3.48 20.44
N LEU A 212 8.72 -3.93 20.04
CA LEU A 212 7.44 -3.69 20.74
C LEU A 212 6.78 -4.96 21.27
N LEU A 213 6.92 -6.08 20.54
CA LEU A 213 6.30 -7.35 20.87
C LEU A 213 7.26 -8.15 21.76
N PRO A 214 6.89 -8.41 23.03
CA PRO A 214 7.78 -9.08 23.98
C PRO A 214 7.90 -10.59 23.71
N ASP A 215 6.85 -11.19 23.12
CA ASP A 215 6.82 -12.60 22.79
C ASP A 215 7.33 -12.84 21.36
N PRO A 216 8.50 -13.49 21.18
CA PRO A 216 9.05 -13.78 19.86
C PRO A 216 8.24 -14.81 19.07
N SER A 217 7.28 -15.49 19.68
CA SER A 217 6.35 -16.41 19.02
C SER A 217 5.10 -15.74 18.46
N THR A 218 4.92 -14.43 18.70
CA THR A 218 3.81 -13.67 18.14
C THR A 218 3.84 -13.79 16.60
N PRO A 219 2.75 -14.25 15.97
CA PRO A 219 2.67 -14.35 14.51
C PRO A 219 2.96 -13.01 13.84
N LEU A 220 3.72 -13.01 12.77
CA LEU A 220 4.05 -11.82 11.98
C LEU A 220 3.15 -11.71 10.75
N LEU A 221 3.26 -10.63 9.98
CA LEU A 221 2.45 -10.45 8.78
C LEU A 221 2.71 -11.59 7.77
N LEU A 222 1.62 -12.10 7.18
CA LEU A 222 1.49 -13.33 6.37
C LEU A 222 1.45 -14.65 7.15
N ASP A 223 1.86 -14.67 8.43
CA ASP A 223 1.60 -15.83 9.29
C ASP A 223 0.10 -15.95 9.58
N GLN A 224 -0.32 -17.14 10.01
CA GLN A 224 -1.72 -17.37 10.38
C GLN A 224 -2.08 -16.57 11.64
N GLN A 225 -3.03 -15.66 11.50
CA GLN A 225 -3.65 -14.95 12.62
C GLN A 225 -4.92 -15.68 13.09
N ASN A 226 -5.30 -15.48 14.34
CA ASN A 226 -6.50 -16.09 14.92
C ASN A 226 -7.07 -15.23 16.05
N ASN A 227 -7.53 -14.02 15.72
CA ASN A 227 -8.20 -13.17 16.69
C ASN A 227 -9.56 -13.77 17.05
N ARG A 228 -9.76 -14.15 18.31
CA ARG A 228 -11.00 -14.75 18.80
C ARG A 228 -12.03 -13.68 19.10
N ILE A 229 -12.66 -13.16 18.05
CA ILE A 229 -13.74 -12.17 18.17
C ILE A 229 -15.06 -12.70 17.61
N VAL A 230 -16.15 -12.21 18.20
CA VAL A 230 -17.53 -12.54 17.85
C VAL A 230 -18.38 -11.29 17.77
N PHE A 231 -19.46 -11.33 16.98
CA PHE A 231 -20.43 -10.25 16.95
C PHE A 231 -21.04 -9.98 18.32
N THR A 232 -21.16 -8.70 18.67
CA THR A 232 -21.97 -8.24 19.80
C THR A 232 -23.44 -8.66 19.62
N PRO A 233 -24.23 -8.78 20.71
CA PRO A 233 -25.67 -9.05 20.59
C PRO A 233 -26.39 -8.03 19.72
N GLU A 234 -26.02 -6.75 19.80
CA GLU A 234 -26.59 -5.68 18.98
C GLU A 234 -26.30 -5.89 17.49
N ALA A 235 -25.07 -6.26 17.13
CA ALA A 235 -24.71 -6.57 15.75
C ALA A 235 -25.48 -7.79 15.23
N GLN A 236 -25.67 -8.83 16.05
CA GLN A 236 -26.44 -10.01 15.67
C GLN A 236 -27.90 -9.68 15.37
N GLU A 237 -28.54 -8.81 16.16
CA GLU A 237 -29.91 -8.37 15.89
C GLU A 237 -30.00 -7.54 14.60
N ILE A 238 -29.01 -6.70 14.31
CA ILE A 238 -28.93 -5.99 13.02
C ILE A 238 -28.87 -6.99 11.87
N ILE A 239 -27.96 -7.98 11.93
CA ILE A 239 -27.79 -9.00 10.89
C ILE A 239 -29.09 -9.80 10.67
N LYS A 240 -29.77 -10.23 11.75
CA LYS A 240 -31.05 -10.96 11.67
C LYS A 240 -32.16 -10.15 11.02
N SER A 241 -32.10 -8.82 11.11
CA SER A 241 -33.09 -7.92 10.50
C SER A 241 -32.85 -7.67 9.01
N LEU A 242 -31.72 -8.11 8.45
CA LEU A 242 -31.38 -7.88 7.06
C LEU A 242 -32.29 -8.68 6.11
N PRO A 243 -32.58 -8.16 4.90
CA PRO A 243 -33.33 -8.90 3.90
C PRO A 243 -32.61 -10.20 3.51
N THR A 244 -33.34 -11.31 3.49
CA THR A 244 -32.80 -12.66 3.21
C THR A 244 -32.12 -12.80 1.83
N ASN A 245 -32.51 -11.96 0.86
CA ASN A 245 -31.92 -11.96 -0.49
C ASN A 245 -30.84 -10.87 -0.68
N SER A 246 -30.23 -10.38 0.40
CA SER A 246 -29.19 -9.35 0.34
C SER A 246 -27.81 -9.94 0.60
N SER A 247 -26.81 -9.48 -0.14
CA SER A 247 -25.40 -9.83 0.08
C SER A 247 -24.79 -9.16 1.31
N LEU A 248 -25.59 -8.44 2.11
CA LEU A 248 -25.14 -7.78 3.34
C LEU A 248 -24.86 -8.80 4.45
N ALA A 249 -25.59 -9.91 4.51
CA ALA A 249 -25.31 -10.98 5.46
C ALA A 249 -23.98 -11.67 5.12
N ASP A 250 -23.79 -12.04 3.84
CA ASP A 250 -22.53 -12.62 3.36
C ASP A 250 -21.34 -11.65 3.57
N ALA A 251 -21.56 -10.34 3.34
CA ALA A 251 -20.57 -9.31 3.59
C ALA A 251 -20.26 -9.14 5.10
N ALA A 252 -21.25 -9.30 5.98
CA ALA A 252 -21.00 -9.29 7.42
C ALA A 252 -20.13 -10.47 7.85
N ASP A 253 -20.44 -11.68 7.37
CA ASP A 253 -19.65 -12.87 7.67
C ASP A 253 -18.22 -12.75 7.11
N ALA A 254 -18.07 -12.27 5.88
CA ALA A 254 -16.75 -12.00 5.28
C ALA A 254 -15.95 -10.96 6.08
N ALA A 255 -16.56 -9.85 6.47
CA ALA A 255 -15.91 -8.81 7.25
C ALA A 255 -15.47 -9.30 8.64
N LEU A 256 -16.28 -10.15 9.30
CA LEU A 256 -15.88 -10.77 10.57
C LEU A 256 -14.71 -11.74 10.40
N GLU A 257 -14.72 -12.55 9.34
CA GLU A 257 -13.63 -13.48 9.08
C GLU A 257 -12.31 -12.76 8.77
N GLU A 258 -12.37 -11.66 8.03
CA GLU A 258 -11.22 -10.77 7.83
C GLU A 258 -10.72 -10.16 9.14
N ALA A 259 -11.64 -9.73 10.03
CA ALA A 259 -11.25 -9.22 11.33
C ALA A 259 -10.54 -10.31 12.18
N ARG A 260 -11.04 -11.55 12.15
CA ARG A 260 -10.38 -12.70 12.79
C ARG A 260 -8.98 -12.99 12.25
N ARG A 261 -8.76 -12.72 10.97
CA ARG A 261 -7.47 -12.92 10.28
C ARG A 261 -6.59 -11.68 10.21
N SER A 262 -7.08 -10.53 10.67
CA SER A 262 -6.36 -9.26 10.63
C SER A 262 -5.10 -9.30 11.49
N TYR A 263 -4.07 -8.56 11.05
CA TYR A 263 -2.80 -8.42 11.76
C TYR A 263 -2.84 -7.14 12.60
N ALA A 264 -3.24 -7.25 13.87
CA ALA A 264 -3.34 -6.10 14.78
C ALA A 264 -2.69 -6.34 16.16
N PRO A 265 -1.40 -6.73 16.20
CA PRO A 265 -0.74 -7.12 17.45
C PRO A 265 -0.37 -5.94 18.36
N TYR A 266 -0.49 -4.68 17.91
CA TYR A 266 -0.05 -3.52 18.68
C TYR A 266 -1.21 -2.83 19.39
N SER A 267 -2.33 -2.61 18.68
CA SER A 267 -3.52 -1.99 19.27
C SER A 267 -4.50 -3.01 19.85
N HIS A 268 -4.37 -4.29 19.49
CA HIS A 268 -5.34 -5.34 19.79
C HIS A 268 -6.76 -4.97 19.34
N CYS A 269 -6.88 -4.21 18.24
CA CYS A 269 -8.15 -3.82 17.62
C CYS A 269 -8.30 -4.52 16.26
N PRO A 270 -8.63 -5.83 16.23
CA PRO A 270 -8.90 -6.51 14.98
C PRO A 270 -10.09 -5.86 14.27
N ALA A 271 -9.98 -5.73 12.95
CA ALA A 271 -11.02 -5.16 12.13
C ALA A 271 -10.97 -5.73 10.71
N GLY A 272 -12.13 -5.77 10.05
CA GLY A 272 -12.30 -6.29 8.70
C GLY A 272 -13.42 -5.57 7.99
N ILE A 273 -13.31 -5.44 6.67
CA ILE A 273 -14.30 -4.81 5.81
C ILE A 273 -14.70 -5.77 4.71
N ALA A 274 -15.96 -5.68 4.31
CA ALA A 274 -16.47 -6.22 3.07
C ALA A 274 -17.14 -5.11 2.23
N ILE A 275 -16.92 -5.14 0.93
CA ILE A 275 -17.42 -4.21 -0.09
C ILE A 275 -18.34 -5.00 -1.01
N VAL A 276 -19.56 -4.49 -1.23
CA VAL A 276 -20.52 -5.05 -2.17
C VAL A 276 -20.59 -4.17 -3.41
N THR A 277 -20.51 -4.78 -4.59
CA THR A 277 -20.71 -4.13 -5.89
C THR A 277 -21.91 -4.73 -6.62
N GLN A 278 -22.52 -4.00 -7.57
CA GLN A 278 -23.78 -4.41 -8.23
C GLN A 278 -23.70 -4.53 -9.76
N GLU A 279 -22.59 -4.12 -10.39
CA GLU A 279 -22.53 -3.89 -11.85
C GLU A 279 -22.72 -5.18 -12.70
N GLU A 280 -22.40 -6.37 -12.15
CA GLU A 280 -22.55 -7.67 -12.83
C GLU A 280 -23.22 -8.72 -11.93
N GLY A 281 -24.16 -8.27 -11.09
CA GLY A 281 -24.66 -9.04 -9.95
C GLY A 281 -23.83 -8.77 -8.69
N PRO A 282 -24.36 -9.13 -7.50
CA PRO A 282 -23.69 -8.79 -6.27
C PRO A 282 -22.40 -9.58 -6.10
N ARG A 283 -21.27 -8.86 -6.02
CA ARG A 283 -19.97 -9.43 -5.63
C ARG A 283 -19.54 -8.83 -4.30
N VAL A 284 -18.94 -9.67 -3.46
CA VAL A 284 -18.39 -9.30 -2.15
C VAL A 284 -16.87 -9.40 -2.23
N TYR A 285 -16.19 -8.31 -1.90
CA TYR A 285 -14.74 -8.24 -1.77
C TYR A 285 -14.39 -7.89 -0.34
N SER A 286 -13.36 -8.48 0.25
CA SER A 286 -13.09 -8.31 1.67
C SER A 286 -11.62 -8.03 1.96
N GLY A 287 -11.35 -7.49 3.16
CA GLY A 287 -9.99 -7.31 3.62
C GLY A 287 -9.89 -6.96 5.11
N GLY A 288 -8.89 -7.56 5.74
CA GLY A 288 -8.53 -7.33 7.14
C GLY A 288 -7.62 -6.13 7.34
N TYR A 289 -7.61 -5.61 8.56
CA TYR A 289 -6.68 -4.60 9.02
C TYR A 289 -5.25 -5.16 9.11
N ILE A 290 -4.25 -4.35 8.76
CA ILE A 290 -2.83 -4.70 8.89
C ILE A 290 -2.12 -3.57 9.60
N GLU A 291 -1.56 -3.85 10.76
CA GLU A 291 -0.75 -2.89 11.50
C GLU A 291 0.72 -2.90 11.10
N SER A 292 1.41 -1.84 11.48
CA SER A 292 2.85 -1.80 11.54
C SER A 292 3.32 -1.30 12.90
N ALA A 293 4.47 -1.80 13.37
CA ALA A 293 5.15 -1.32 14.57
C ALA A 293 5.38 0.20 14.54
N ALA A 294 5.56 0.77 13.35
CA ALA A 294 5.73 2.21 13.16
C ALA A 294 4.42 3.01 13.03
N TYR A 295 3.27 2.35 13.20
CA TYR A 295 1.89 2.86 13.17
C TYR A 295 1.45 3.49 11.84
N ASN A 296 2.15 4.50 11.34
CA ASN A 296 1.79 5.18 10.09
C ASN A 296 1.79 4.26 8.86
N PRO A 297 2.66 3.22 8.76
CA PRO A 297 2.59 2.25 7.67
C PRO A 297 1.44 1.26 7.71
N SER A 298 0.63 1.24 8.78
CA SER A 298 -0.56 0.40 8.88
C SER A 298 -1.49 0.62 7.68
N MET A 299 -2.07 -0.47 7.19
CA MET A 299 -3.05 -0.47 6.10
C MET A 299 -4.46 -0.71 6.65
N PRO A 300 -5.37 0.28 6.59
CA PRO A 300 -6.75 0.09 7.06
C PRO A 300 -7.50 -0.97 6.24
N PRO A 301 -8.54 -1.61 6.83
CA PRO A 301 -9.27 -2.71 6.18
C PRO A 301 -10.00 -2.28 4.89
N LEU A 302 -10.37 -1.00 4.75
CA LEU A 302 -10.99 -0.52 3.52
C LEU A 302 -10.03 -0.61 2.34
N GLN A 303 -8.77 -0.22 2.52
CA GLN A 303 -7.76 -0.29 1.48
C GLN A 303 -7.46 -1.73 1.09
N THR A 304 -7.41 -2.67 2.05
CA THR A 304 -7.18 -4.08 1.74
C THR A 304 -8.34 -4.71 0.98
N ALA A 305 -9.59 -4.34 1.30
CA ALA A 305 -10.77 -4.76 0.52
C ALA A 305 -10.84 -4.11 -0.87
N ILE A 306 -10.41 -2.85 -1.01
CA ILE A 306 -10.28 -2.21 -2.34
C ILE A 306 -9.24 -2.94 -3.19
N ILE A 307 -8.13 -3.38 -2.59
CA ILE A 307 -7.10 -4.16 -3.29
C ILE A 307 -7.70 -5.47 -3.82
N ASP A 308 -8.49 -6.19 -3.02
CA ASP A 308 -9.19 -7.41 -3.45
C ASP A 308 -10.11 -7.15 -4.66
N ALA A 309 -10.94 -6.11 -4.58
CA ALA A 309 -11.80 -5.71 -5.69
C ALA A 309 -11.01 -5.31 -6.95
N VAL A 310 -9.86 -4.64 -6.81
CA VAL A 310 -8.99 -4.27 -7.93
C VAL A 310 -8.35 -5.50 -8.57
N ILE A 311 -7.94 -6.49 -7.76
CA ILE A 311 -7.38 -7.78 -8.22
C ILE A 311 -8.39 -8.51 -9.11
N ASP A 312 -9.68 -8.49 -8.74
CA ASP A 312 -10.79 -9.08 -9.51
C ASP A 312 -11.24 -8.20 -10.70
N GLY A 313 -10.57 -7.07 -10.94
CA GLY A 313 -10.79 -6.24 -12.12
C GLY A 313 -11.83 -5.12 -11.96
N MET A 314 -12.23 -4.75 -10.74
CA MET A 314 -13.17 -3.65 -10.50
C MET A 314 -12.72 -2.36 -11.21
N PRO A 315 -13.45 -1.83 -12.20
CA PRO A 315 -12.96 -0.76 -13.07
C PRO A 315 -12.96 0.62 -12.38
N CYS A 316 -13.89 0.86 -11.47
CA CYS A 316 -14.03 2.12 -10.75
C CYS A 316 -14.66 1.93 -9.37
N TYR A 317 -14.43 2.87 -8.45
CA TYR A 317 -14.93 2.79 -7.08
C TYR A 317 -16.42 3.13 -6.95
N THR A 318 -17.01 3.81 -7.95
CA THR A 318 -18.43 4.19 -7.94
C THR A 318 -19.39 3.01 -8.13
N GLY A 319 -18.88 1.82 -8.46
CA GLY A 319 -19.66 0.58 -8.51
C GLY A 319 -19.98 -0.01 -7.13
N ILE A 320 -19.37 0.53 -6.06
CA ILE A 320 -19.61 0.10 -4.67
C ILE A 320 -21.01 0.55 -4.22
N SER A 321 -21.87 -0.38 -3.81
CA SER A 321 -23.21 -0.10 -3.29
C SER A 321 -23.29 -0.11 -1.77
N ASP A 322 -22.56 -1.02 -1.14
CA ASP A 322 -22.61 -1.23 0.30
C ASP A 322 -21.23 -1.59 0.84
N VAL A 323 -20.97 -1.22 2.08
CA VAL A 323 -19.75 -1.55 2.82
C VAL A 323 -20.17 -2.00 4.21
N VAL A 324 -19.68 -3.15 4.63
CA VAL A 324 -19.85 -3.67 5.98
C VAL A 324 -18.49 -3.66 6.67
N LEU A 325 -18.39 -2.93 7.78
CA LEU A 325 -17.20 -2.86 8.62
C LEU A 325 -17.48 -3.61 9.92
N VAL A 326 -16.58 -4.53 10.27
CA VAL A 326 -16.49 -5.14 11.60
C VAL A 326 -15.28 -4.58 12.32
N GLU A 327 -15.49 -4.02 13.50
CA GLU A 327 -14.43 -3.50 14.37
C GLU A 327 -14.72 -3.79 15.84
N LEU A 328 -13.66 -3.82 16.65
CA LEU A 328 -13.75 -4.12 18.08
C LEU A 328 -14.46 -2.98 18.85
N ARG A 329 -15.44 -3.35 19.67
CA ARG A 329 -16.21 -2.42 20.49
C ARG A 329 -15.35 -1.73 21.53
N GLY A 330 -15.35 -0.40 21.50
CA GLY A 330 -14.62 0.43 22.47
C GLY A 330 -13.10 0.31 22.37
N GLY A 331 -12.57 -0.31 21.31
CA GLY A 331 -11.14 -0.40 21.07
C GLY A 331 -10.51 0.98 20.83
N PRO A 332 -9.25 1.22 21.23
CA PRO A 332 -8.55 2.50 21.04
C PRO A 332 -8.36 2.90 19.57
N VAL A 333 -8.49 1.95 18.63
CA VAL A 333 -8.46 2.19 17.19
C VAL A 333 -9.84 1.87 16.61
N GLN A 334 -10.40 2.82 15.87
CA GLN A 334 -11.68 2.71 15.18
C GLN A 334 -11.52 3.19 13.74
N HIS A 335 -12.06 2.43 12.78
CA HIS A 335 -11.93 2.70 11.36
C HIS A 335 -13.17 3.39 10.78
N ALA A 336 -14.35 3.23 11.40
CA ALA A 336 -15.61 3.77 10.89
C ALA A 336 -15.56 5.26 10.48
N PRO A 337 -15.00 6.20 11.29
CA PRO A 337 -14.97 7.62 10.92
C PRO A 337 -14.20 7.89 9.63
N THR A 338 -13.02 7.26 9.48
CA THR A 338 -12.16 7.46 8.31
C THR A 338 -12.74 6.75 7.09
N THR A 339 -13.26 5.52 7.26
CA THR A 339 -13.97 4.77 6.20
C THR A 339 -15.10 5.61 5.62
N LYS A 340 -15.91 6.25 6.47
CA LYS A 340 -17.00 7.13 6.01
C LYS A 340 -16.48 8.28 5.13
N VAL A 341 -15.46 9.01 5.58
CA VAL A 341 -14.87 10.13 4.83
C VAL A 341 -14.30 9.67 3.48
N ILE A 342 -13.67 8.49 3.44
CA ILE A 342 -13.14 7.93 2.18
C ILE A 342 -14.29 7.62 1.22
N LEU A 343 -15.34 6.92 1.70
CA LEU A 343 -16.49 6.55 0.88
C LEU A 343 -17.22 7.77 0.31
N GLU A 344 -17.39 8.84 1.09
CA GLU A 344 -17.96 10.11 0.61
C GLU A 344 -17.19 10.68 -0.60
N GLN A 345 -15.90 10.37 -0.75
CA GLN A 345 -15.09 10.85 -1.89
C GLN A 345 -15.06 9.89 -3.07
N ILE A 346 -14.99 8.58 -2.83
CA ILE A 346 -14.76 7.58 -3.89
C ILE A 346 -16.03 6.85 -4.34
N ALA A 347 -17.03 6.77 -3.46
CA ALA A 347 -18.27 6.03 -3.66
C ALA A 347 -19.41 6.68 -2.84
N PRO A 348 -19.81 7.93 -3.13
CA PRO A 348 -20.76 8.69 -2.30
C PRO A 348 -22.16 8.06 -2.20
N GLN A 349 -22.51 7.17 -3.13
CA GLN A 349 -23.74 6.38 -3.12
C GLN A 349 -23.69 5.17 -2.16
N ALA A 350 -22.50 4.76 -1.72
CA ALA A 350 -22.33 3.57 -0.91
C ALA A 350 -22.89 3.75 0.50
N ARG A 351 -23.57 2.72 1.00
CA ARG A 351 -24.04 2.67 2.40
C ARG A 351 -23.00 1.99 3.27
N LEU A 352 -22.62 2.62 4.38
CA LEU A 352 -21.73 2.03 5.38
C LEU A 352 -22.55 1.44 6.55
N MET A 353 -22.42 0.15 6.78
CA MET A 353 -22.91 -0.56 7.96
C MET A 353 -21.73 -0.87 8.87
N VAL A 354 -21.82 -0.49 10.14
CA VAL A 354 -20.79 -0.79 11.14
C VAL A 354 -21.35 -1.79 12.13
N LEU A 355 -20.69 -2.93 12.24
CA LEU A 355 -21.02 -4.02 13.14
C LEU A 355 -19.92 -4.14 14.18
N GLN A 356 -20.30 -4.12 15.46
CA GLN A 356 -19.34 -4.16 16.55
C GLN A 356 -19.09 -5.62 16.97
N ALA A 357 -17.84 -5.95 17.24
CA ALA A 357 -17.42 -7.25 17.78
C ALA A 357 -16.83 -7.10 19.19
N ASP A 358 -16.89 -8.19 19.96
CA ASP A 358 -16.18 -8.33 21.23
C ASP A 358 -15.18 -9.49 21.11
N TRP A 359 -14.15 -9.48 21.97
CA TRP A 359 -13.37 -10.69 22.22
C TRP A 359 -14.26 -11.79 22.80
N GLU A 360 -14.02 -13.04 22.39
CA GLU A 360 -14.57 -14.20 23.07
C GLU A 360 -14.13 -14.19 24.55
N GLU A 361 -14.98 -14.74 25.43
CA GLU A 361 -14.75 -14.67 26.87
C GLU A 361 -13.41 -15.33 27.25
N GLY A 362 -12.51 -14.53 27.83
CA GLY A 362 -11.18 -14.99 28.25
C GLY A 362 -10.08 -14.92 27.18
N GLU A 363 -10.40 -14.47 25.96
CA GLU A 363 -9.45 -14.43 24.84
C GLU A 363 -8.84 -13.03 24.59
N ALA A 364 -9.23 -12.02 25.37
CA ALA A 364 -8.63 -10.68 25.26
C ALA A 364 -7.14 -10.73 25.69
N PRO A 365 -6.20 -10.21 24.86
CA PRO A 365 -4.76 -10.31 25.11
C PRO A 365 -4.28 -9.79 26.49
N ASP A 366 -4.98 -8.80 27.06
CA ASP A 366 -4.57 -8.11 28.30
C ASP A 366 -5.66 -8.08 29.39
N GLY A 367 -6.68 -8.95 29.32
CA GLY A 367 -7.80 -8.91 30.28
C GLY A 367 -8.67 -7.65 30.18
N THR A 368 -8.57 -6.92 29.06
CA THR A 368 -9.42 -5.77 28.70
C THR A 368 -10.82 -6.22 28.29
N ASN A 369 -11.53 -6.91 29.18
CA ASN A 369 -12.98 -7.04 29.04
C ASN A 369 -13.62 -5.72 29.48
N GLY A 370 -13.92 -4.85 28.50
CA GLY A 370 -15.07 -3.95 28.55
C GLY A 370 -15.14 -2.96 29.71
N GLY A 371 -14.01 -2.42 30.18
CA GLY A 371 -14.03 -1.18 30.95
C GLY A 371 -14.49 -0.06 30.04
N THR A 372 -15.73 0.39 30.20
CA THR A 372 -16.26 1.61 29.58
C THR A 372 -15.27 2.74 29.82
N LEU A 373 -14.59 3.21 28.77
CA LEU A 373 -13.89 4.49 28.82
C LEU A 373 -14.97 5.57 28.94
N SER A 374 -15.19 6.03 30.18
CA SER A 374 -16.17 7.06 30.54
C SER A 374 -15.76 8.45 30.09
#